data_AF-A0AAW6LVX4-F1
#
_entry.id   AF-A0AAW6LVX4-F1
#
_cell.length_a   1.000
_cell.length_b   1.000
_cell.length_c   1.000
_cell.angle_alpha   90.00
_cell.angle_beta   90.00
_cell.angle_gamma   90.00
#
_symmetry.space_group_name_H-M   'P 1'
#
loop_
_entity.id
_entity.type
_entity.pdbx_description
1 polymer ?
#
loop_
_entity_poly.entity_id
_entity_poly.type
_entity_poly.pdbx_seq_one_letter_code
_entity_poly.pdbx_strand_id
1 'polypeptide(L)'
;MTDTYIVPKWCFTLLVLLVSIFVLSIKKLCNKTIRIDIVAYGCIIVLITFCQALYGIGQWFQWIPSIRHYKIVGSFDNPAGFASCLCIGFPFVALCLKVAKGILLKVFLYLLASIIILAVILSESRTGIMSIVVVVSIYYWHYVPLKRRTKTIVLTGVFFLFLGGSYFLKKDSADGRLLIWKCSWEMIKDSPGYGHGINSFRTHYMDYQAHHFEQHPDSKYSMLADNVLCPFNEYLAVLVDFGFLGFFILLIFIFFLLFCYYKQPGDEKRAALLSLLSAGVFSLFSYPFTYPFVWVIVCFDIHILIKRVGHWRFTPVYKKLSCIVFIVLCLSFLCKLYQRIEAEYRWNDVAYLHATNESLAVYKSLMPILGSNPYFLYNYAIVLLDVGSLDESLDKALQCQTYWADYDLELLLGDIYKRRKEYEMSERYYKKASYMCPCRFIPLYRMFEVYKEVGDEERYRSMAQLIIEKPVKVQSSIVRQIKHKVKREVK
;
A
#
# COMPACT_ATOMS: atom_id res chain seq x y z
N MET A 1 0.04 -5.47 -17.58
CA MET A 1 -0.34 -4.76 -16.34
C MET A 1 0.54 -3.55 -16.19
N THR A 2 -0.01 -2.36 -16.39
CA THR A 2 0.60 -1.12 -15.88
C THR A 2 0.20 -0.93 -14.42
N ASP A 3 1.06 -0.33 -13.59
CA ASP A 3 0.69 0.01 -12.21
C ASP A 3 -0.35 1.13 -12.25
N THR A 4 -1.62 0.75 -12.30
CA THR A 4 -2.77 1.68 -12.34
C THR A 4 -2.93 2.46 -11.04
N TYR A 5 -2.11 2.21 -10.02
CA TYR A 5 -2.28 2.71 -8.67
C TYR A 5 -1.29 3.80 -8.28
N ILE A 6 -0.11 3.88 -8.90
CA ILE A 6 0.91 4.89 -8.55
C ILE A 6 0.50 6.29 -9.04
N VAL A 7 0.19 6.44 -10.33
CA VAL A 7 -0.06 7.76 -10.95
C VAL A 7 -1.21 8.52 -10.27
N PRO A 8 -2.39 7.92 -9.99
CA PRO A 8 -3.47 8.63 -9.30
C PRO A 8 -3.09 9.12 -7.89
N LYS A 9 -2.30 8.33 -7.14
CA LYS A 9 -1.84 8.68 -5.78
C LYS A 9 -0.92 9.92 -5.80
N TRP A 10 -0.05 10.01 -6.81
CA TRP A 10 0.80 11.18 -7.02
C TRP A 10 0.03 12.40 -7.53
N CYS A 11 -0.91 12.22 -8.46
CA CYS A 11 -1.77 13.30 -8.96
C CYS A 11 -2.55 13.96 -7.81
N PHE A 12 -3.14 13.17 -6.91
CA PHE A 12 -3.81 13.71 -5.73
C PHE A 12 -2.84 14.49 -4.83
N THR A 13 -1.65 13.96 -4.58
CA THR A 13 -0.64 14.64 -3.75
C THR A 13 -0.15 15.94 -4.39
N LEU A 14 0.06 15.96 -5.71
CA LEU A 14 0.42 17.16 -6.46
C LEU A 14 -0.71 18.21 -6.41
N LEU A 15 -1.98 17.79 -6.53
CA LEU A 15 -3.13 18.68 -6.36
C LEU A 15 -3.13 19.31 -4.96
N VAL A 16 -2.92 18.53 -3.90
CA VAL A 16 -2.82 19.02 -2.50
C VAL A 16 -1.71 20.07 -2.37
N LEU A 17 -0.53 19.80 -2.94
CA LEU A 17 0.60 20.73 -2.92
C LEU A 17 0.30 22.01 -3.72
N LEU A 18 -0.30 21.90 -4.90
CA LEU A 18 -0.68 23.04 -5.74
C LEU A 18 -1.72 23.93 -5.05
N VAL A 19 -2.76 23.35 -4.46
CA VAL A 19 -3.78 24.07 -3.68
C VAL A 19 -3.11 24.77 -2.50
N SER A 20 -2.19 24.10 -1.81
CA SER A 20 -1.44 24.70 -0.70
C SER A 20 -0.62 25.91 -1.16
N ILE A 21 0.14 25.78 -2.26
CA ILE A 21 0.94 26.87 -2.83
C ILE A 21 0.04 28.04 -3.27
N PHE A 22 -1.10 27.77 -3.90
CA PHE A 22 -2.04 28.78 -4.35
C PHE A 22 -2.61 29.60 -3.18
N VAL A 23 -3.14 28.94 -2.14
CA VAL A 23 -3.69 29.60 -0.95
C VAL A 23 -2.62 30.44 -0.23
N LEU A 24 -1.39 29.93 -0.11
CA LEU A 24 -0.28 30.66 0.48
C LEU A 24 0.15 31.87 -0.36
N SER A 25 0.08 31.76 -1.68
CA SER A 25 0.42 32.85 -2.60
C SER A 25 -0.59 33.99 -2.51
N ILE A 26 -1.89 33.68 -2.45
CA ILE A 26 -2.95 34.67 -2.18
C ILE A 26 -2.72 35.32 -0.81
N LYS A 27 -2.45 34.51 0.22
CA LYS A 27 -2.20 35.05 1.56
C LYS A 27 -0.95 35.92 1.63
N LYS A 28 0.10 35.62 0.85
CA LYS A 28 1.30 36.46 0.70
C LYS A 28 0.98 37.79 0.01
N LEU A 29 0.13 37.77 -1.02
CA LEU A 29 -0.36 39.00 -1.67
C LEU A 29 -1.14 39.87 -0.66
N CYS A 30 -1.93 39.25 0.23
CA CYS A 30 -2.70 39.97 1.23
C CYS A 30 -1.89 40.39 2.48
N ASN A 31 -0.91 39.60 2.91
CA ASN A 31 -0.12 39.82 4.13
C ASN A 31 1.38 39.72 3.81
N LYS A 32 2.11 40.84 3.92
CA LYS A 32 3.54 40.99 3.55
C LYS A 32 4.55 40.12 4.33
N THR A 33 4.14 39.10 5.10
CA THR A 33 5.06 38.26 5.88
C THR A 33 4.97 36.78 5.53
N ILE A 34 6.13 36.16 5.23
CA ILE A 34 6.29 34.73 4.95
C ILE A 34 6.64 34.02 6.27
N ARG A 35 5.65 33.75 7.12
CA ARG A 35 5.80 32.79 8.23
C ARG A 35 4.87 31.61 7.97
N ILE A 36 5.38 30.39 8.18
CA ILE A 36 4.55 29.16 8.14
C ILE A 36 3.46 29.31 9.21
N ASP A 37 2.25 29.58 8.75
CA ASP A 37 1.06 29.69 9.57
C ASP A 37 0.42 28.32 9.70
N ILE A 38 0.69 27.66 10.83
CA ILE A 38 0.26 26.28 11.08
C ILE A 38 -1.27 26.16 11.06
N VAL A 39 -1.98 27.20 11.51
CA VAL A 39 -3.45 27.22 11.49
C VAL A 39 -3.96 27.25 10.04
N ALA A 40 -3.33 28.04 9.17
CA ALA A 40 -3.72 28.10 7.76
C ALA A 40 -3.53 26.76 7.04
N TYR A 41 -2.40 26.08 7.26
CA TYR A 41 -2.18 24.72 6.76
C TYR A 41 -3.17 23.72 7.36
N GLY A 42 -3.46 23.83 8.65
CA GLY A 42 -4.51 23.04 9.31
C GLY A 42 -5.87 23.21 8.63
N CYS A 43 -6.28 24.44 8.29
CA CYS A 43 -7.51 24.71 7.54
C CYS A 43 -7.49 24.07 6.14
N ILE A 44 -6.35 24.10 5.44
CA ILE A 44 -6.21 23.47 4.12
C ILE A 44 -6.37 21.95 4.24
N ILE A 45 -5.71 21.32 5.22
CA ILE A 45 -5.84 19.87 5.48
C ILE A 45 -7.30 19.53 5.76
N VAL A 46 -7.97 20.29 6.64
CA VAL A 46 -9.39 20.10 6.96
C VAL A 46 -10.27 20.21 5.72
N LEU A 47 -10.07 21.23 4.88
CA LEU A 47 -10.83 21.40 3.65
C LEU A 47 -10.63 20.21 2.69
N ILE A 48 -9.39 19.76 2.50
CA ILE A 48 -9.08 18.62 1.63
C ILE A 48 -9.71 17.34 2.15
N THR A 49 -9.63 17.07 3.46
CA THR A 49 -10.31 15.90 4.06
C THR A 49 -11.82 15.98 3.92
N PHE A 50 -12.40 17.17 4.04
CA PHE A 50 -13.83 17.36 3.83
C PHE A 50 -14.26 17.13 2.38
N CYS A 51 -13.51 17.68 1.42
CA CYS A 51 -13.76 17.43 -0.01
C CYS A 51 -13.66 15.94 -0.35
N GLN A 52 -12.67 15.23 0.20
CA GLN A 52 -12.58 13.78 0.06
C GLN A 52 -13.80 13.07 0.68
N ALA A 53 -14.21 13.46 1.89
CA ALA A 53 -15.38 12.88 2.55
C ALA A 53 -16.65 13.03 1.68
N LEU A 54 -16.87 14.22 1.11
CA LEU A 54 -17.98 14.46 0.17
C LEU A 54 -17.87 13.62 -1.09
N TYR A 55 -16.67 13.50 -1.67
CA TYR A 55 -16.43 12.64 -2.84
C TYR A 55 -16.81 11.18 -2.55
N GLY A 56 -16.36 10.65 -1.40
CA GLY A 56 -16.68 9.29 -0.98
C GLY A 56 -18.17 9.06 -0.70
N ILE A 57 -18.85 10.04 -0.10
CA ILE A 57 -20.31 10.00 0.08
C ILE A 57 -21.03 10.06 -1.27
N GLY A 58 -20.56 10.87 -2.22
CA GLY A 58 -21.09 10.89 -3.59
C GLY A 58 -20.94 9.55 -4.31
N GLN A 59 -19.83 8.84 -4.10
CA GLN A 59 -19.67 7.46 -4.58
C GLN A 59 -20.66 6.49 -3.92
N TRP A 60 -20.92 6.64 -2.62
CA TRP A 60 -21.90 5.81 -1.92
C TRP A 60 -23.30 5.96 -2.53
N PHE A 61 -23.72 7.19 -2.80
CA PHE A 61 -24.99 7.51 -3.48
C PHE A 61 -25.00 7.17 -4.99
N GLN A 62 -23.90 6.65 -5.55
CA GLN A 62 -23.73 6.37 -6.98
C GLN A 62 -23.83 7.62 -7.88
N TRP A 63 -23.62 8.82 -7.33
CA TRP A 63 -23.51 10.06 -8.11
C TRP A 63 -22.17 10.14 -8.85
N ILE A 64 -21.16 9.49 -8.30
CA ILE A 64 -19.81 9.41 -8.85
C ILE A 64 -19.47 7.92 -9.00
N PRO A 65 -18.92 7.48 -10.15
CA PRO A 65 -18.52 6.09 -10.31
C PRO A 65 -17.42 5.72 -9.31
N SER A 66 -17.54 4.52 -8.75
CA SER A 66 -16.49 3.89 -7.93
C SER A 66 -15.83 2.73 -8.71
N ILE A 67 -14.67 2.29 -8.24
CA ILE A 67 -13.99 1.10 -8.76
C ILE A 67 -14.89 -0.12 -8.49
N ARG A 68 -15.10 -0.98 -9.51
CA ARG A 68 -16.15 -2.04 -9.56
C ARG A 68 -16.30 -2.92 -8.30
N HIS A 69 -15.28 -3.06 -7.46
CA HIS A 69 -15.29 -3.92 -6.28
C HIS A 69 -15.62 -3.21 -4.96
N TYR A 70 -15.57 -1.88 -4.91
CA TYR A 70 -15.72 -1.12 -3.67
C TYR A 70 -16.78 -0.03 -3.82
N LYS A 71 -17.60 0.16 -2.77
CA LYS A 71 -18.63 1.21 -2.77
C LYS A 71 -18.05 2.62 -2.60
N ILE A 72 -17.00 2.77 -1.81
CA ILE A 72 -16.35 4.05 -1.51
C ILE A 72 -14.84 3.87 -1.52
N VAL A 73 -14.16 4.67 -2.33
CA VAL A 73 -12.69 4.74 -2.38
C VAL A 73 -12.15 6.18 -2.45
N GLY A 74 -13.02 7.19 -2.52
CA GLY A 74 -12.62 8.55 -2.77
C GLY A 74 -11.86 8.66 -4.09
N SER A 75 -10.76 9.40 -4.07
CA SER A 75 -9.78 9.45 -5.18
C SER A 75 -8.71 8.36 -5.13
N PHE A 76 -8.88 7.34 -4.28
CA PHE A 76 -7.87 6.29 -4.05
C PHE A 76 -8.27 4.95 -4.69
N ASP A 77 -7.35 4.00 -4.62
CA ASP A 77 -7.49 2.64 -5.13
C ASP A 77 -8.30 1.72 -4.22
N ASN A 78 -8.36 2.03 -2.92
CA ASN A 78 -9.14 1.26 -1.96
C ASN A 78 -9.71 2.13 -0.81
N PRO A 79 -10.63 1.56 0.00
CA PRO A 79 -11.21 2.25 1.15
C PRO A 79 -10.20 2.57 2.28
N ALA A 80 -9.09 1.84 2.39
CA ALA A 80 -8.04 2.10 3.39
C ALA A 80 -7.27 3.39 3.08
N GLY A 81 -6.91 3.65 1.81
CA GLY A 81 -6.31 4.91 1.37
C GLY A 81 -7.22 6.09 1.68
N PHE A 82 -8.49 5.97 1.29
CA PHE A 82 -9.54 6.94 1.62
C PHE A 82 -9.64 7.23 3.12
N ALA A 83 -9.84 6.18 3.92
CA ALA A 83 -10.00 6.33 5.36
C ALA A 83 -8.74 6.88 6.03
N SER A 84 -7.54 6.51 5.55
CA SER A 84 -6.28 7.05 6.08
C SER A 84 -6.18 8.56 5.87
N CYS A 85 -6.61 9.07 4.71
CA CYS A 85 -6.66 10.50 4.42
C CYS A 85 -7.55 11.25 5.39
N LEU A 86 -8.75 10.73 5.62
CA LEU A 86 -9.71 11.33 6.53
C LEU A 86 -9.22 11.30 7.97
N CYS A 87 -8.74 10.15 8.45
CA CYS A 87 -8.38 9.97 9.85
C CYS A 87 -7.11 10.73 10.24
N ILE A 88 -6.14 10.86 9.33
CA ILE A 88 -4.87 11.57 9.60
C ILE A 88 -5.12 13.09 9.58
N GLY A 89 -5.97 13.61 8.69
CA GLY A 89 -6.30 15.05 8.69
C GLY A 89 -7.32 15.46 9.76
N PHE A 90 -8.15 14.55 10.25
CA PHE A 90 -9.23 14.83 11.22
C PHE A 90 -8.79 15.62 12.49
N PRO A 91 -7.64 15.35 13.13
CA PRO A 91 -7.19 16.11 14.30
C PRO A 91 -7.03 17.62 14.07
N PHE A 92 -6.79 18.06 12.83
CA PHE A 92 -6.70 19.48 12.52
C PHE A 92 -8.05 20.20 12.62
N VAL A 93 -9.19 19.49 12.58
CA VAL A 93 -10.51 20.07 12.87
C VAL A 93 -10.56 20.63 14.29
N ALA A 94 -9.97 19.91 15.25
CA ALA A 94 -9.89 20.37 16.64
C ALA A 94 -9.04 21.64 16.78
N LEU A 95 -7.94 21.75 16.02
CA LEU A 95 -7.14 22.98 15.97
C LEU A 95 -7.95 24.16 15.41
N CYS A 96 -8.66 23.96 14.29
CA CYS A 96 -9.52 24.98 13.70
C CYS A 96 -10.65 25.42 14.66
N LEU A 97 -11.27 24.49 15.39
CA LEU A 97 -12.30 24.78 16.38
C LEU A 97 -11.79 25.64 17.55
N LYS A 98 -10.53 25.46 17.96
CA LYS A 98 -9.89 26.27 19.02
C LYS A 98 -9.66 27.71 18.60
N VAL A 99 -9.30 27.93 17.33
CA VAL A 99 -9.02 29.28 16.79
C VAL A 99 -10.30 30.01 16.34
N ALA A 100 -11.37 29.27 16.05
CA ALA A 100 -12.63 29.84 15.60
C ALA A 100 -13.26 30.80 16.66
N LYS A 101 -13.46 32.07 16.27
CA LYS A 101 -14.03 33.10 17.15
C LYS A 101 -15.57 33.17 17.12
N GLY A 102 -16.22 32.80 16.02
CA GLY A 102 -17.67 32.90 15.83
C GLY A 102 -18.41 31.57 16.05
N ILE A 103 -19.62 31.63 16.61
CA ILE A 103 -20.46 30.43 16.84
C ILE A 103 -20.84 29.73 15.53
N LEU A 104 -21.17 30.49 14.49
CA LEU A 104 -21.51 29.96 13.16
C LEU A 104 -20.35 29.14 12.58
N LEU A 105 -19.11 29.64 12.69
CA LEU A 105 -17.92 28.94 12.23
C LEU A 105 -17.68 27.65 13.03
N LYS A 106 -17.93 27.65 14.33
CA LYS A 106 -17.84 26.44 15.16
C LYS A 106 -18.89 25.41 14.75
N VAL A 107 -20.14 25.83 14.54
CA VAL A 107 -21.22 24.94 14.05
C VAL A 107 -20.84 24.33 12.71
N PHE A 108 -20.33 25.13 11.77
CA PHE A 108 -19.84 24.66 10.47
C PHE A 108 -18.72 23.61 10.62
N LEU A 109 -17.73 23.87 11.49
CA LEU A 109 -16.64 22.93 11.75
C LEU A 109 -17.11 21.63 12.43
N TYR A 110 -18.11 21.68 13.31
CA TYR A 110 -18.71 20.47 13.87
C TYR A 110 -19.48 19.66 12.82
N LEU A 111 -20.23 20.31 11.93
CA LEU A 111 -20.91 19.65 10.82
C LEU A 111 -19.89 18.96 9.90
N LEU A 112 -18.81 19.67 9.56
CA LEU A 112 -17.71 19.13 8.78
C LEU A 112 -17.08 17.90 9.46
N ALA A 113 -16.81 17.97 10.77
CA ALA A 113 -16.29 16.84 11.54
C ALA A 113 -17.22 15.61 11.46
N SER A 114 -18.53 15.84 11.61
CA SER A 114 -19.55 14.78 11.52
C SER A 114 -19.59 14.14 10.13
N ILE A 115 -19.46 14.93 9.07
CA ILE A 115 -19.41 14.42 7.68
C ILE A 115 -18.16 13.56 7.46
N ILE A 116 -17.00 13.96 7.98
CA ILE A 116 -15.77 13.16 7.90
C ILE A 116 -15.95 11.82 8.64
N ILE A 117 -16.50 11.83 9.86
CA ILE A 117 -16.75 10.61 10.64
C ILE A 117 -17.73 9.70 9.89
N LEU A 118 -18.82 10.26 9.36
CA LEU A 118 -19.81 9.52 8.58
C LEU A 118 -19.17 8.86 7.36
N ALA A 119 -18.35 9.59 6.60
CA ALA A 119 -17.67 9.05 5.44
C ALA A 119 -16.73 7.88 5.79
N VAL A 120 -16.01 7.96 6.92
CA VAL A 120 -15.18 6.84 7.40
C VAL A 120 -16.04 5.62 7.76
N ILE A 121 -17.18 5.80 8.43
CA ILE A 121 -18.09 4.69 8.76
C ILE A 121 -18.66 4.05 7.49
N LEU A 122 -19.14 4.86 6.54
CA LEU A 122 -19.70 4.39 5.27
C LEU A 122 -18.66 3.69 4.39
N SER A 123 -17.37 4.00 4.56
CA SER A 123 -16.28 3.30 3.84
C SER A 123 -16.07 1.85 4.28
N GLU A 124 -16.71 1.42 5.38
CA GLU A 124 -16.55 0.10 6.00
C GLU A 124 -15.08 -0.23 6.38
N SER A 125 -14.24 0.80 6.48
CA SER A 125 -12.83 0.67 6.86
C SER A 125 -12.70 0.48 8.37
N ARG A 126 -12.63 -0.79 8.81
CA ARG A 126 -12.45 -1.17 10.23
C ARG A 126 -11.27 -0.44 10.89
N THR A 127 -10.14 -0.34 10.19
CA THR A 127 -8.95 0.38 10.66
C THR A 127 -9.22 1.88 10.81
N GLY A 128 -9.98 2.48 9.88
CA GLY A 128 -10.38 3.89 9.95
C GLY A 128 -11.28 4.20 11.13
N ILE A 129 -12.31 3.38 11.34
CA ILE A 129 -13.21 3.50 12.48
C ILE A 129 -12.43 3.40 13.79
N MET A 130 -11.54 2.41 13.92
CA MET A 130 -10.69 2.26 15.10
C MET A 130 -9.78 3.47 15.32
N SER A 131 -9.18 4.03 14.26
CA SER A 131 -8.33 5.20 14.36
C SER A 131 -9.10 6.42 14.89
N ILE A 132 -10.28 6.71 14.34
CA ILE A 132 -11.13 7.81 14.84
C ILE A 132 -11.47 7.59 16.31
N VAL A 133 -11.89 6.38 16.70
CA VAL A 133 -12.24 6.06 18.09
C VAL A 133 -11.05 6.33 19.03
N VAL A 134 -9.84 5.87 18.67
CA VAL A 134 -8.61 6.09 19.46
C VAL A 134 -8.27 7.58 19.56
N VAL A 135 -8.28 8.31 18.44
CA VAL A 135 -7.97 9.74 18.38
C VAL A 135 -8.96 10.57 19.19
N VAL A 136 -10.27 10.34 19.00
CA VAL A 136 -11.34 11.04 19.73
C VAL A 136 -11.25 10.73 21.23
N SER A 137 -11.02 9.47 21.61
CA SER A 137 -10.89 9.08 23.02
C SER A 137 -9.70 9.77 23.70
N ILE A 138 -8.55 9.86 23.02
CA ILE A 138 -7.36 10.53 23.56
C ILE A 138 -7.55 12.06 23.59
N TYR A 139 -8.21 12.64 22.59
CA TYR A 139 -8.53 14.07 22.61
C TYR A 139 -9.44 14.43 23.79
N TYR A 140 -10.49 13.64 24.06
CA TYR A 140 -11.42 13.88 25.15
C TYR A 140 -10.98 13.31 26.52
N TRP A 141 -9.81 12.67 26.59
CA TRP A 141 -9.29 12.01 27.78
C TRP A 141 -9.33 12.86 29.06
N HIS A 142 -9.03 14.15 28.96
CA HIS A 142 -9.00 15.07 30.09
C HIS A 142 -10.39 15.53 30.56
N TYR A 143 -11.42 15.46 29.71
CA TYR A 143 -12.78 15.91 30.02
C TYR A 143 -13.62 14.86 30.74
N VAL A 144 -13.22 13.59 30.67
CA VAL A 144 -13.93 12.49 31.35
C VAL A 144 -13.59 12.50 32.85
N PRO A 145 -14.54 12.52 33.79
CA PRO A 145 -14.26 12.62 35.23
C PRO A 145 -13.91 11.26 35.90
N LEU A 146 -13.14 10.41 35.23
CA LEU A 146 -12.71 9.10 35.74
C LEU A 146 -11.25 9.11 36.24
N LYS A 147 -10.91 8.21 37.17
CA LYS A 147 -9.51 7.99 37.60
C LYS A 147 -8.65 7.53 36.42
N ARG A 148 -7.37 7.97 36.37
CA ARG A 148 -6.43 7.65 35.26
C ARG A 148 -6.32 6.15 34.98
N ARG A 149 -6.22 5.31 36.02
CA ARG A 149 -6.18 3.84 35.87
C ARG A 149 -7.45 3.30 35.20
N THR A 150 -8.62 3.71 35.68
CA THR A 150 -9.93 3.30 35.13
C THR A 150 -10.07 3.70 33.66
N LYS A 151 -9.73 4.95 33.30
CA LYS A 151 -9.74 5.42 31.91
C LYS A 151 -8.86 4.55 31.00
N THR A 152 -7.68 4.19 31.49
CA THR A 152 -6.72 3.37 30.74
C THR A 152 -7.29 1.99 30.50
N ILE A 153 -7.81 1.34 31.55
CA ILE A 153 -8.45 0.02 31.46
C ILE A 153 -9.64 0.05 30.49
N VAL A 154 -10.51 1.07 30.59
CA VAL A 154 -11.67 1.22 29.69
C VAL A 154 -11.21 1.41 28.25
N LEU A 155 -10.25 2.30 27.98
CA LEU A 155 -9.76 2.55 26.62
C LEU A 155 -9.11 1.29 26.02
N THR A 156 -8.28 0.58 26.79
CA THR A 156 -7.69 -0.69 26.34
C THR A 156 -8.74 -1.76 26.14
N GLY A 157 -9.74 -1.86 27.02
CA GLY A 157 -10.84 -2.81 26.91
C GLY A 157 -11.69 -2.56 25.66
N VAL A 158 -12.05 -1.31 25.39
CA VAL A 158 -12.78 -0.90 24.17
C VAL A 158 -11.96 -1.21 22.92
N PHE A 159 -10.66 -0.93 22.94
CA PHE A 159 -9.77 -1.26 21.82
C PHE A 159 -9.75 -2.76 21.53
N PHE A 160 -9.54 -3.61 22.53
CA PHE A 160 -9.52 -5.07 22.35
C PHE A 160 -10.89 -5.64 22.01
N LEU A 161 -11.98 -5.08 22.55
CA LEU A 161 -13.35 -5.47 22.18
C LEU A 161 -13.64 -5.13 20.73
N PHE A 162 -13.26 -3.93 20.26
CA PHE A 162 -13.40 -3.55 18.86
C PHE A 162 -12.53 -4.42 17.96
N LEU A 163 -11.30 -4.75 18.38
CA LEU A 163 -10.40 -5.63 17.65
C LEU A 163 -10.99 -7.03 17.50
N GLY A 164 -11.52 -7.60 18.60
CA GLY A 164 -12.21 -8.89 18.59
C GLY A 164 -13.47 -8.88 17.72
N GLY A 165 -14.34 -7.88 17.89
CA GLY A 165 -15.53 -7.71 17.04
C GLY A 165 -15.17 -7.57 15.56
N SER A 166 -14.16 -6.76 15.25
CA SER A 166 -13.63 -6.60 13.89
C SER A 166 -13.08 -7.90 13.31
N TYR A 167 -12.41 -8.73 14.12
CA TYR A 167 -11.93 -10.05 13.71
C TYR A 167 -13.08 -10.94 13.28
N PHE A 168 -14.12 -11.09 14.11
CA PHE A 168 -15.26 -11.97 13.82
C PHE A 168 -16.12 -11.47 12.65
N LEU A 169 -16.25 -10.16 12.45
CA LEU A 169 -17.01 -9.59 11.32
C LEU A 169 -16.40 -9.94 9.95
N LYS A 170 -15.09 -10.19 9.86
CA LYS A 170 -14.43 -10.56 8.58
C LYS A 170 -13.28 -11.53 8.84
N LYS A 171 -13.63 -12.69 9.41
CA LYS A 171 -12.69 -13.71 9.89
C LYS A 171 -11.69 -14.16 8.82
N ASP A 172 -12.15 -14.54 7.64
CA ASP A 172 -11.29 -15.01 6.54
C ASP A 172 -10.23 -13.98 6.14
N SER A 173 -10.61 -12.70 6.12
CA SER A 173 -9.68 -11.61 5.85
C SER A 173 -8.66 -11.41 6.98
N ALA A 174 -9.04 -11.64 8.23
CA ALA A 174 -8.12 -11.57 9.36
C ALA A 174 -7.17 -12.77 9.37
N ASP A 175 -7.68 -13.98 9.11
CA ASP A 175 -6.87 -15.20 9.05
C ASP A 175 -5.89 -15.18 7.86
N GLY A 176 -6.27 -14.61 6.71
CA GLY A 176 -5.33 -14.34 5.62
C GLY A 176 -4.17 -13.42 6.04
N ARG A 177 -4.45 -12.38 6.84
CA ARG A 177 -3.39 -11.51 7.39
C ARG A 177 -2.52 -12.22 8.43
N LEU A 178 -3.08 -13.12 9.23
CA LEU A 178 -2.29 -13.94 10.15
C LEU A 178 -1.32 -14.87 9.41
N LEU A 179 -1.72 -15.45 8.28
CA LEU A 179 -0.79 -16.17 7.40
C LEU A 179 0.33 -15.24 6.92
N ILE A 180 -0.03 -14.06 6.42
CA ILE A 180 0.95 -13.09 5.93
C ILE A 180 1.96 -12.74 7.02
N TRP A 181 1.49 -12.49 8.24
CA TRP A 181 2.35 -12.17 9.37
C TRP A 181 3.21 -13.35 9.80
N LYS A 182 2.68 -14.58 9.73
CA LYS A 182 3.45 -15.80 10.00
C LYS A 182 4.60 -15.96 9.01
N CYS A 183 4.35 -15.85 7.70
CA CYS A 183 5.40 -15.96 6.70
C CYS A 183 6.41 -14.80 6.80
N SER A 184 5.94 -13.58 7.08
CA SER A 184 6.82 -12.43 7.34
C SER A 184 7.74 -12.66 8.54
N TRP A 185 7.26 -13.36 9.57
CA TRP A 185 8.06 -13.68 10.75
C TRP A 185 9.20 -14.65 10.41
N GLU A 186 8.97 -15.61 9.50
CA GLU A 186 10.05 -16.46 8.99
C GLU A 186 11.10 -15.62 8.22
N MET A 187 10.68 -14.64 7.42
CA MET A 187 11.62 -13.68 6.81
C MET A 187 12.48 -12.97 7.86
N ILE A 188 11.85 -12.49 8.95
CA ILE A 188 12.58 -11.78 10.02
C ILE A 188 13.57 -12.71 10.72
N LYS A 189 13.27 -14.00 10.88
CA LYS A 189 14.21 -14.97 11.48
C LYS A 189 15.47 -15.15 10.63
N ASP A 190 15.36 -15.07 9.32
CA ASP A 190 16.50 -15.25 8.40
C ASP A 190 17.44 -14.03 8.39
N SER A 191 16.94 -12.83 8.68
CA SER A 191 17.78 -11.62 8.85
C SER A 191 17.26 -10.69 9.95
N PRO A 192 17.43 -11.04 11.24
CA PRO A 192 16.79 -10.33 12.35
C PRO A 192 17.45 -8.98 12.65
N GLY A 193 18.75 -8.84 12.38
CA GLY A 193 19.51 -7.63 12.71
C GLY A 193 19.21 -6.46 11.77
N TYR A 194 19.61 -6.61 10.51
CA TYR A 194 19.58 -5.57 9.48
C TYR A 194 18.43 -5.72 8.47
N GLY A 195 17.64 -6.79 8.56
CA GLY A 195 16.59 -7.09 7.59
C GLY A 195 17.14 -7.51 6.24
N HIS A 196 16.27 -7.54 5.24
CA HIS A 196 16.60 -7.99 3.88
C HIS A 196 16.88 -6.82 2.91
N GLY A 197 16.68 -5.58 3.35
CA GLY A 197 16.78 -4.37 2.52
C GLY A 197 15.44 -3.80 2.11
N ILE A 198 15.45 -2.66 1.42
CA ILE A 198 14.23 -1.94 1.02
C ILE A 198 13.42 -2.79 0.02
N ASN A 199 12.09 -2.82 0.19
CA ASN A 199 11.15 -3.55 -0.68
C ASN A 199 11.27 -5.08 -0.63
N SER A 200 11.98 -5.63 0.36
CA SER A 200 12.24 -7.07 0.44
C SER A 200 10.98 -7.90 0.57
N PHE A 201 9.93 -7.36 1.20
CA PHE A 201 8.63 -8.02 1.22
C PHE A 201 8.14 -8.34 -0.20
N ARG A 202 8.16 -7.36 -1.13
CA ARG A 202 7.73 -7.57 -2.52
C ARG A 202 8.67 -8.54 -3.25
N THR A 203 9.96 -8.49 -2.94
CA THR A 203 10.97 -9.30 -3.63
C THR A 203 10.97 -10.75 -3.20
N HIS A 204 10.60 -11.06 -1.96
CA HIS A 204 10.81 -12.41 -1.40
C HIS A 204 9.58 -13.05 -0.75
N TYR A 205 8.56 -12.28 -0.33
CA TYR A 205 7.47 -12.83 0.50
C TYR A 205 6.78 -14.04 -0.13
N MET A 206 6.51 -14.01 -1.44
CA MET A 206 5.82 -15.11 -2.11
C MET A 206 6.65 -16.40 -2.12
N ASP A 207 7.98 -16.32 -2.06
CA ASP A 207 8.85 -17.49 -1.92
C ASP A 207 8.69 -18.14 -0.54
N TYR A 208 8.61 -17.33 0.53
CA TYR A 208 8.35 -17.82 1.88
C TYR A 208 6.94 -18.41 2.01
N GLN A 209 5.95 -17.80 1.36
CA GLN A 209 4.60 -18.36 1.30
C GLN A 209 4.59 -19.71 0.56
N ALA A 210 5.31 -19.82 -0.56
CA ALA A 210 5.46 -21.09 -1.28
C ALA A 210 6.11 -22.16 -0.40
N HIS A 211 7.23 -21.84 0.25
CA HIS A 211 7.92 -22.76 1.15
C HIS A 211 7.03 -23.21 2.32
N HIS A 212 6.21 -22.31 2.87
CA HIS A 212 5.26 -22.65 3.93
C HIS A 212 4.27 -23.73 3.50
N PHE A 213 3.68 -23.61 2.30
CA PHE A 213 2.71 -24.57 1.77
C PHE A 213 3.34 -25.84 1.22
N GLU A 214 4.60 -25.80 0.79
CA GLU A 214 5.36 -27.00 0.46
C GLU A 214 5.55 -27.88 1.70
N GLN A 215 5.89 -27.28 2.85
CA GLN A 215 6.03 -28.01 4.12
C GLN A 215 4.69 -28.37 4.78
N HIS A 216 3.63 -27.61 4.50
CA HIS A 216 2.31 -27.80 5.12
C HIS A 216 1.18 -27.83 4.07
N PRO A 217 1.09 -28.87 3.22
CA PRO A 217 0.11 -28.93 2.13
C PRO A 217 -1.35 -28.83 2.60
N ASP A 218 -1.65 -29.43 3.76
CA ASP A 218 -2.99 -29.48 4.36
C ASP A 218 -3.31 -28.27 5.24
N SER A 219 -2.52 -27.19 5.13
CA SER A 219 -2.73 -25.97 5.90
C SER A 219 -4.14 -25.41 5.69
N LYS A 220 -4.83 -25.08 6.78
CA LYS A 220 -6.13 -24.39 6.75
C LYS A 220 -6.10 -23.06 5.99
N TYR A 221 -4.91 -22.48 5.82
CA TYR A 221 -4.73 -21.22 5.11
C TYR A 221 -4.67 -21.37 3.58
N SER A 222 -4.64 -22.60 3.04
CA SER A 222 -4.53 -22.86 1.59
C SER A 222 -5.66 -22.21 0.79
N MET A 223 -6.86 -22.09 1.38
CA MET A 223 -8.01 -21.39 0.76
C MET A 223 -7.96 -19.87 0.93
N LEU A 224 -7.15 -19.35 1.84
CA LEU A 224 -7.07 -17.92 2.15
C LEU A 224 -5.89 -17.26 1.43
N ALA A 225 -4.81 -18.00 1.22
CA ALA A 225 -3.62 -17.54 0.49
C ALA A 225 -3.98 -16.99 -0.89
N ASP A 226 -3.30 -15.90 -1.23
CA ASP A 226 -3.37 -15.22 -2.50
C ASP A 226 -2.02 -14.57 -2.80
N ASN A 227 -1.93 -13.92 -3.96
CA ASN A 227 -0.76 -13.18 -4.36
C ASN A 227 -0.71 -11.82 -3.64
N VAL A 228 0.30 -11.61 -2.78
CA VAL A 228 0.33 -10.48 -1.82
C VAL A 228 1.59 -9.63 -2.03
N LEU A 229 1.41 -8.31 -2.02
CA LEU A 229 2.48 -7.34 -2.25
C LEU A 229 2.87 -6.51 -1.01
N CYS A 230 2.13 -6.64 0.09
CA CYS A 230 2.43 -5.93 1.34
C CYS A 230 1.98 -6.70 2.59
N PRO A 231 2.62 -6.47 3.74
CA PRO A 231 2.29 -7.18 4.98
C PRO A 231 1.00 -6.71 5.66
N PHE A 232 0.37 -5.63 5.16
CA PHE A 232 -0.75 -4.94 5.84
C PHE A 232 -0.42 -4.53 7.29
N ASN A 233 0.86 -4.30 7.57
CA ASN A 233 1.39 -3.83 8.85
C ASN A 233 2.77 -3.18 8.58
N GLU A 234 2.86 -1.86 8.70
CA GLU A 234 4.10 -1.11 8.40
C GLU A 234 5.21 -1.41 9.40
N TYR A 235 4.88 -1.74 10.66
CA TYR A 235 5.90 -2.13 11.64
C TYR A 235 6.54 -3.46 11.26
N LEU A 236 5.74 -4.38 10.73
CA LEU A 236 6.24 -5.64 10.20
C LEU A 236 7.05 -5.42 8.92
N ALA A 237 6.63 -4.50 8.05
CA ALA A 237 7.43 -4.08 6.89
C ALA A 237 8.80 -3.55 7.31
N VAL A 238 8.87 -2.68 8.32
CA VAL A 238 10.14 -2.16 8.87
C VAL A 238 11.02 -3.29 9.42
N LEU A 239 10.45 -4.27 10.12
CA LEU A 239 11.19 -5.43 10.62
C LEU A 239 11.72 -6.31 9.48
N VAL A 240 10.93 -6.54 8.42
CA VAL A 240 11.37 -7.32 7.25
C VAL A 240 12.49 -6.60 6.50
N ASP A 241 12.32 -5.31 6.25
CA ASP A 241 13.25 -4.53 5.42
C ASP A 241 14.52 -4.15 6.18
N PHE A 242 14.43 -3.83 7.48
CA PHE A 242 15.52 -3.25 8.27
C PHE A 242 15.83 -3.97 9.60
N GLY A 243 15.15 -5.07 9.90
CA GLY A 243 15.35 -5.84 11.11
C GLY A 243 15.01 -5.09 12.39
N PHE A 244 15.45 -5.63 13.52
CA PHE A 244 15.28 -5.00 14.83
C PHE A 244 16.03 -3.67 14.93
N LEU A 245 17.15 -3.50 14.21
CA LEU A 245 17.87 -2.22 14.20
C LEU A 245 16.98 -1.09 13.67
N GLY A 246 16.36 -1.28 12.51
CA GLY A 246 15.44 -0.29 11.94
C GLY A 246 14.23 -0.03 12.83
N PHE A 247 13.69 -1.08 13.45
CA PHE A 247 12.59 -0.96 14.40
C PHE A 247 12.98 -0.16 15.65
N PHE A 248 14.17 -0.36 16.21
CA PHE A 248 14.66 0.44 17.35
C PHE A 248 14.89 1.91 16.98
N ILE A 249 15.44 2.19 15.80
CA ILE A 249 15.59 3.56 15.30
C ILE A 249 14.23 4.25 15.19
N LEU A 250 13.21 3.55 14.68
CA LEU A 250 11.84 4.06 14.62
C LEU A 250 11.30 4.38 16.02
N LEU A 251 11.50 3.50 17.00
CA LEU A 251 11.07 3.75 18.38
C LEU A 251 11.78 4.96 18.99
N ILE A 252 13.10 5.07 18.83
CA ILE A 252 13.87 6.23 19.30
C ILE A 252 13.33 7.52 18.69
N PHE A 253 13.02 7.51 17.39
CA PHE A 253 12.46 8.66 16.71
C PHE A 253 11.07 9.04 17.25
N ILE A 254 10.19 8.06 17.50
CA ILE A 254 8.89 8.29 18.13
C ILE A 254 9.05 8.88 19.54
N PHE A 255 9.95 8.33 20.36
CA PHE A 255 10.25 8.87 21.70
C PHE A 255 10.80 10.29 21.65
N PHE A 256 11.65 10.60 20.67
CA PHE A 256 12.14 11.96 20.45
C PHE A 256 11.00 12.93 20.10
N LEU A 257 10.06 12.54 19.24
CA LEU A 257 8.89 13.38 18.91
C LEU A 257 7.98 13.60 20.13
N LEU A 258 7.78 12.57 20.94
CA LEU A 258 7.05 12.69 22.22
C LEU A 258 7.77 13.63 23.18
N PHE A 259 9.09 13.52 23.31
CA PHE A 259 9.90 14.43 24.10
C PHE A 259 9.76 15.89 23.63
N CYS A 260 9.81 16.13 22.32
CA CYS A 260 9.58 17.45 21.71
C CYS A 260 8.19 18.03 22.01
N TYR A 261 7.16 17.17 22.08
CA TYR A 261 5.82 17.56 22.52
C TYR A 261 5.79 17.94 24.01
N TYR A 262 6.29 17.07 24.88
CA TYR A 262 6.22 17.28 26.33
C TYR A 262 7.06 18.48 26.81
N LYS A 263 8.16 18.80 26.13
CA LYS A 263 8.99 19.96 26.47
C LYS A 263 8.23 21.28 26.30
N GLN A 264 7.36 21.37 25.29
CA GLN A 264 6.60 22.59 24.97
C GLN A 264 5.24 22.19 24.39
N PRO A 265 4.25 21.86 25.23
CA PRO A 265 2.92 21.50 24.76
C PRO A 265 2.19 22.72 24.17
N GLY A 266 1.32 22.48 23.21
CA GLY A 266 0.47 23.50 22.59
C GLY A 266 -0.57 22.88 21.67
N ASP A 267 -1.62 23.62 21.32
CA ASP A 267 -2.73 23.09 20.52
C ASP A 267 -2.27 22.62 19.13
N GLU A 268 -1.37 23.38 18.48
CA GLU A 268 -0.76 23.00 17.19
C GLU A 268 -0.05 21.64 17.29
N LYS A 269 0.82 21.48 18.29
CA LYS A 269 1.58 20.24 18.52
C LYS A 269 0.69 19.08 18.95
N ARG A 270 -0.41 19.37 19.65
CA ARG A 270 -1.40 18.36 20.04
C ARG A 270 -2.13 17.81 18.81
N ALA A 271 -2.52 18.67 17.88
CA ALA A 271 -3.12 18.23 16.61
C ALA A 271 -2.14 17.37 15.80
N ALA A 272 -0.89 17.80 15.67
CA ALA A 272 0.17 17.03 15.00
C ALA A 272 0.41 15.66 15.66
N LEU A 273 0.49 15.60 17.00
CA LEU A 273 0.67 14.34 17.71
C LEU A 273 -0.51 13.37 17.51
N LEU A 274 -1.74 13.88 17.51
CA LEU A 274 -2.94 13.08 17.25
C LEU A 274 -3.02 12.60 15.78
N SER A 275 -2.53 13.40 14.84
CA SER A 275 -2.39 13.03 13.43
C SER A 275 -1.37 11.89 13.25
N LEU A 276 -0.19 12.00 13.87
CA LEU A 276 0.80 10.91 13.90
C LEU A 276 0.29 9.65 14.60
N LEU A 277 -0.47 9.81 15.69
CA LEU A 277 -1.13 8.69 16.35
C LEU A 277 -2.11 7.98 15.41
N SER A 278 -2.90 8.75 14.65
CA SER A 278 -3.80 8.20 13.64
C SER A 278 -3.05 7.38 12.58
N ALA A 279 -1.94 7.93 12.06
CA ALA A 279 -1.06 7.21 11.13
C ALA A 279 -0.46 5.94 11.77
N GLY A 280 -0.04 6.01 13.03
CA GLY A 280 0.50 4.89 13.80
C GLY A 280 -0.50 3.77 14.06
N VAL A 281 -1.77 4.10 14.35
CA VAL A 281 -2.86 3.11 14.50
C VAL A 281 -3.20 2.47 13.14
N PHE A 282 -3.23 3.26 12.06
CA PHE A 282 -3.43 2.72 10.72
C PHE A 282 -2.33 1.73 10.33
N SER A 283 -1.09 2.06 10.67
CA SER A 283 0.11 1.27 10.38
C SER A 283 0.11 -0.14 11.00
N LEU A 284 -0.71 -0.40 12.03
CA LEU A 284 -0.85 -1.74 12.62
C LEU A 284 -1.58 -2.73 11.71
N PHE A 285 -2.48 -2.24 10.85
CA PHE A 285 -3.44 -3.08 10.11
C PHE A 285 -3.60 -2.70 8.64
N SER A 286 -2.84 -1.72 8.17
CA SER A 286 -2.89 -1.15 6.81
C SER A 286 -1.52 -0.56 6.46
N TYR A 287 -1.43 0.04 5.27
CA TYR A 287 -0.21 0.58 4.67
C TYR A 287 -0.36 2.08 4.32
N PRO A 288 -0.62 2.97 5.31
CA PRO A 288 -0.85 4.39 5.03
C PRO A 288 0.35 5.04 4.32
N PHE A 289 1.57 4.54 4.50
CA PHE A 289 2.77 5.12 3.88
C PHE A 289 2.96 4.71 2.42
N THR A 290 2.08 3.89 1.84
CA THR A 290 2.02 3.73 0.37
C THR A 290 1.43 4.98 -0.32
N TYR A 291 0.78 5.87 0.43
CA TYR A 291 0.12 7.05 -0.11
C TYR A 291 0.96 8.31 0.11
N PRO A 292 1.47 8.98 -0.95
CA PRO A 292 2.38 10.11 -0.80
C PRO A 292 1.78 11.31 -0.04
N PHE A 293 0.45 11.49 -0.04
CA PHE A 293 -0.20 12.53 0.75
C PHE A 293 0.05 12.35 2.25
N VAL A 294 0.14 11.10 2.75
CA VAL A 294 0.45 10.82 4.16
C VAL A 294 1.84 11.33 4.49
N TRP A 295 2.79 11.20 3.57
CA TRP A 295 4.16 11.70 3.76
C TRP A 295 4.18 13.19 3.98
N VAL A 296 3.39 13.95 3.19
CA VAL A 296 3.27 15.41 3.33
C VAL A 296 2.74 15.78 4.71
N ILE A 297 1.67 15.14 5.17
CA ILE A 297 1.07 15.45 6.49
C ILE A 297 2.01 15.04 7.62
N VAL A 298 2.61 13.84 7.57
CA VAL A 298 3.55 13.36 8.58
C VAL A 298 4.79 14.26 8.66
N CYS A 299 5.34 14.70 7.53
CA CYS A 299 6.44 15.67 7.51
C CYS A 299 6.03 17.01 8.15
N PHE A 300 4.81 17.47 7.88
CA PHE A 300 4.27 18.68 8.49
C PHE A 300 4.08 18.52 10.00
N ASP A 301 3.57 17.37 10.46
CA ASP A 301 3.41 17.05 11.88
C ASP A 301 4.76 17.02 12.62
N ILE A 302 5.75 16.34 12.04
CA ILE A 302 7.13 16.29 12.55
C ILE A 302 7.70 17.70 12.66
N HIS A 303 7.51 18.54 11.63
CA HIS A 303 7.94 19.94 11.65
C HIS A 303 7.29 20.71 12.82
N ILE A 304 5.98 20.58 13.02
CA ILE A 304 5.26 21.24 14.12
C ILE A 304 5.83 20.81 15.49
N LEU A 305 6.10 19.51 15.68
CA LEU A 305 6.60 18.97 16.95
C LEU A 305 8.01 19.46 17.27
N ILE A 306 8.92 19.44 16.30
CA ILE A 306 10.34 19.81 16.48
C ILE A 306 10.51 21.34 16.60
N LYS A 307 9.63 22.11 15.95
CA LYS A 307 9.67 23.58 15.97
C LYS A 307 9.78 24.11 17.41
N ARG A 308 10.73 25.03 17.63
CA ARG A 308 11.07 25.70 18.90
C ARG A 308 11.73 24.84 20.00
N VAL A 309 11.99 23.54 19.77
CA VAL A 309 12.65 22.67 20.75
C VAL A 309 14.19 22.79 20.71
N GLY A 310 14.74 23.17 19.55
CA GLY A 310 16.16 23.48 19.36
C GLY A 310 16.34 24.77 18.54
N HIS A 311 17.09 25.73 19.08
CA HIS A 311 17.60 26.85 18.30
C HIS A 311 18.84 26.39 17.53
N TRP A 312 18.64 25.71 16.41
CA TRP A 312 19.75 25.42 15.50
C TRP A 312 20.14 26.75 14.82
N ARG A 313 21.11 27.44 15.43
CA ARG A 313 21.69 28.68 14.90
C ARG A 313 22.63 28.33 13.75
N PHE A 314 22.08 28.02 12.58
CA PHE A 314 22.87 28.01 11.36
C PHE A 314 23.28 29.44 10.99
N THR A 315 24.55 29.64 10.64
CA THR A 315 25.00 30.90 10.07
C THR A 315 24.21 31.20 8.78
N PRO A 316 23.98 32.48 8.45
CA PRO A 316 23.19 32.85 7.27
C PRO A 316 23.76 32.28 5.95
N VAL A 317 25.07 31.99 5.90
CA VAL A 317 25.72 31.34 4.75
C VAL A 317 25.25 29.89 4.60
N TYR A 318 25.26 29.09 5.68
CA TYR A 318 24.77 27.71 5.64
C TYR A 318 23.28 27.62 5.30
N LYS A 319 22.47 28.60 5.72
CA LYS A 319 21.04 28.67 5.34
C LYS A 319 20.85 28.92 3.84
N LYS A 320 21.61 29.86 3.26
CA LYS A 320 21.56 30.13 1.81
C LYS A 320 22.04 28.93 1.00
N LEU A 321 23.16 28.33 1.39
CA LEU A 321 23.71 27.14 0.72
C LEU A 321 22.74 25.96 0.81
N SER A 322 22.16 25.70 1.99
CA SER A 322 21.14 24.66 2.17
C SER A 322 19.90 24.90 1.31
N CYS A 323 19.42 26.15 1.19
CA CYS A 323 18.33 26.49 0.29
C CYS A 323 18.68 26.24 -1.18
N ILE A 324 19.89 26.61 -1.63
CA ILE A 324 20.32 26.37 -3.02
C ILE A 324 20.40 24.87 -3.30
N VAL A 325 21.03 24.10 -2.40
CA VAL A 325 21.11 22.64 -2.51
C VAL A 325 19.71 22.03 -2.54
N PHE A 326 18.79 22.48 -1.68
CA PHE A 326 17.41 22.01 -1.66
C PHE A 326 16.67 22.31 -2.98
N ILE A 327 16.82 23.52 -3.54
CA ILE A 327 16.21 23.88 -4.83
C ILE A 327 16.76 23.01 -5.95
N VAL A 328 18.08 22.79 -6.01
CA VAL A 328 18.70 21.92 -7.01
C VAL A 328 18.21 20.48 -6.90
N LEU A 329 18.11 19.95 -5.66
CA LEU A 329 17.54 18.62 -5.41
C LEU A 329 16.07 18.53 -5.83
N CYS A 330 15.26 19.55 -5.53
CA CYS A 330 13.86 19.60 -5.93
C CYS A 330 13.71 19.66 -7.47
N LEU A 331 14.50 20.49 -8.15
CA LEU A 331 14.48 20.57 -9.62
C LEU A 331 14.92 19.24 -10.26
N SER A 332 16.00 18.64 -9.75
CA SER A 332 16.46 17.32 -10.19
C SER A 332 15.39 16.25 -9.99
N PHE A 333 14.73 16.25 -8.83
CA PHE A 333 13.62 15.35 -8.53
C PHE A 333 12.44 15.57 -9.49
N LEU A 334 12.05 16.82 -9.74
CA LEU A 334 10.96 17.14 -10.68
C LEU A 334 11.29 16.72 -12.12
N CYS A 335 12.52 16.92 -12.58
CA CYS A 335 12.96 16.45 -13.90
C CYS A 335 12.89 14.91 -14.01
N LYS A 336 13.41 14.19 -13.00
CA LYS A 336 13.31 12.72 -12.96
C LYS A 336 11.87 12.23 -12.88
N LEU A 337 11.03 12.92 -12.09
CA LEU A 337 9.61 12.62 -11.97
C LEU A 337 8.89 12.82 -13.31
N TYR A 338 9.17 13.92 -14.02
CA TYR A 338 8.62 14.17 -15.34
C TYR A 338 9.02 13.07 -16.34
N GLN A 339 10.32 12.75 -16.44
CA GLN A 339 10.82 11.67 -17.30
C GLN A 339 10.15 10.33 -16.98
N ARG A 340 9.93 10.05 -15.68
CA ARG A 340 9.26 8.84 -15.24
C ARG A 340 7.79 8.80 -15.64
N ILE A 341 7.05 9.91 -15.44
CA ILE A 341 5.64 10.03 -15.81
C ILE A 341 5.48 9.88 -17.33
N GLU A 342 6.31 10.55 -18.12
CA GLU A 342 6.30 10.44 -19.58
C GLU A 342 6.58 9.00 -20.04
N ALA A 343 7.59 8.35 -19.45
CA ALA A 343 7.91 6.95 -19.73
C ALA A 343 6.75 6.00 -19.39
N GLU A 344 6.09 6.22 -18.25
CA GLU A 344 4.91 5.43 -17.84
C GLU A 344 3.72 5.66 -18.78
N TYR A 345 3.51 6.88 -19.27
CA TYR A 345 2.47 7.18 -20.25
C TYR A 345 2.73 6.44 -21.57
N ARG A 346 3.95 6.58 -22.13
CA ARG A 346 4.36 5.88 -23.36
C ARG A 346 4.30 4.37 -23.22
N TRP A 347 4.65 3.83 -22.05
CA TRP A 347 4.52 2.42 -21.77
C TRP A 347 3.04 1.99 -21.75
N ASN A 348 2.17 2.77 -21.12
CA ASN A 348 0.75 2.47 -21.04
C ASN A 348 0.07 2.40 -22.41
N ASP A 349 0.50 3.24 -23.37
CA ASP A 349 -0.01 3.23 -24.74
C ASP A 349 0.25 1.90 -25.47
N VAL A 350 1.36 1.21 -25.15
CA VAL A 350 1.74 -0.06 -25.78
C VAL A 350 1.43 -1.30 -24.94
N ALA A 351 1.19 -1.15 -23.63
CA ALA A 351 1.06 -2.27 -22.69
C ALA A 351 -0.15 -3.18 -22.95
N TYR A 352 -1.18 -2.67 -23.64
CA TYR A 352 -2.41 -3.40 -23.95
C TYR A 352 -2.61 -3.65 -25.45
N LEU A 353 -1.64 -3.27 -26.27
CA LEU A 353 -1.65 -3.54 -27.70
C LEU A 353 -1.06 -4.93 -27.98
N HIS A 354 -1.35 -5.46 -29.16
CA HIS A 354 -0.72 -6.70 -29.62
C HIS A 354 0.80 -6.56 -29.70
N ALA A 355 1.50 -7.67 -29.49
CA ALA A 355 2.95 -7.71 -29.61
C ALA A 355 3.36 -7.47 -31.07
N THR A 356 4.08 -6.38 -31.32
CA THR A 356 4.55 -5.95 -32.65
C THR A 356 5.98 -5.47 -32.54
N ASN A 357 6.68 -5.35 -33.67
CA ASN A 357 8.03 -4.79 -33.70
C ASN A 357 8.05 -3.33 -33.21
N GLU A 358 6.97 -2.58 -33.43
CA GLU A 358 6.81 -1.20 -32.94
C GLU A 358 6.68 -1.16 -31.41
N SER A 359 5.86 -2.03 -30.81
CA SER A 359 5.74 -2.07 -29.34
C SER A 359 7.06 -2.50 -28.70
N LEU A 360 7.77 -3.47 -29.29
CA LEU A 360 9.12 -3.86 -28.85
C LEU A 360 10.12 -2.69 -28.90
N ALA A 361 10.10 -1.86 -29.94
CA ALA A 361 10.96 -0.69 -30.04
C ALA A 361 10.68 0.32 -28.89
N VAL A 362 9.42 0.50 -28.54
CA VAL A 362 9.03 1.34 -27.38
C VAL A 362 9.59 0.74 -26.09
N TYR A 363 9.39 -0.56 -25.82
CA TYR A 363 9.96 -1.23 -24.64
C TYR A 363 11.48 -1.07 -24.56
N LYS A 364 12.21 -1.30 -25.67
CA LYS A 364 13.66 -1.10 -25.73
C LYS A 364 14.05 0.33 -25.36
N SER A 365 13.34 1.33 -25.89
CA SER A 365 13.61 2.74 -25.60
C SER A 365 13.37 3.14 -24.14
N LEU A 366 12.44 2.47 -23.46
CA LEU A 366 12.04 2.78 -22.08
C LEU A 366 12.89 2.03 -21.03
N MET A 367 13.67 1.02 -21.44
CA MET A 367 14.51 0.21 -20.56
C MET A 367 15.45 1.02 -19.64
N PRO A 368 16.11 2.11 -20.08
CA PRO A 368 16.99 2.90 -19.22
C PRO A 368 16.26 3.61 -18.06
N ILE A 369 14.95 3.89 -18.21
CA ILE A 369 14.14 4.64 -17.24
C ILE A 369 13.29 3.69 -16.38
N LEU A 370 12.76 2.62 -16.98
CA LEU A 370 11.83 1.69 -16.36
C LEU A 370 12.43 0.31 -16.06
N GLY A 371 13.70 0.06 -16.36
CA GLY A 371 14.35 -1.24 -16.22
C GLY A 371 14.46 -1.80 -14.79
N SER A 372 14.12 -1.01 -13.77
CA SER A 372 13.97 -1.45 -12.38
C SER A 372 12.51 -1.62 -11.93
N ASN A 373 11.55 -1.36 -12.82
CA ASN A 373 10.12 -1.54 -12.55
C ASN A 373 9.72 -2.99 -12.88
N PRO A 374 9.28 -3.79 -11.89
CA PRO A 374 8.95 -5.20 -12.14
C PRO A 374 7.78 -5.38 -13.10
N TYR A 375 6.76 -4.52 -13.03
CA TYR A 375 5.61 -4.60 -13.94
C TYR A 375 6.01 -4.32 -15.39
N PHE A 376 6.92 -3.37 -15.59
CA PHE A 376 7.47 -3.08 -16.92
C PHE A 376 8.25 -4.27 -17.47
N LEU A 377 9.16 -4.84 -16.67
CA LEU A 377 9.94 -6.03 -17.06
C LEU A 377 9.04 -7.23 -17.37
N TYR A 378 8.00 -7.46 -16.55
CA TYR A 378 7.02 -8.53 -16.78
C TYR A 378 6.26 -8.35 -18.10
N ASN A 379 5.76 -7.13 -18.37
CA ASN A 379 5.05 -6.86 -19.62
C ASN A 379 5.99 -6.98 -20.83
N TYR A 380 7.24 -6.53 -20.69
CA TYR A 380 8.24 -6.65 -21.73
C TYR A 380 8.56 -8.13 -22.03
N ALA A 381 8.73 -8.95 -20.99
CA ALA A 381 8.95 -10.38 -21.14
C ALA A 381 7.79 -11.08 -21.86
N ILE A 382 6.54 -10.70 -21.59
CA ILE A 382 5.36 -11.21 -22.32
C ILE A 382 5.41 -10.83 -23.80
N VAL A 383 5.66 -9.56 -24.12
CA VAL A 383 5.72 -9.11 -25.52
C VAL A 383 6.82 -9.84 -26.29
N LEU A 384 7.98 -10.06 -25.66
CA LEU A 384 9.07 -10.85 -26.25
C LEU A 384 8.68 -12.33 -26.45
N LEU A 385 7.95 -12.91 -25.50
CA LEU A 385 7.43 -14.28 -25.61
C LEU A 385 6.45 -14.42 -26.77
N ASP A 386 5.55 -13.45 -26.94
CA ASP A 386 4.52 -13.45 -27.98
C ASP A 386 5.12 -13.32 -29.39
N VAL A 387 6.21 -12.56 -29.55
CA VAL A 387 6.97 -12.46 -30.81
C VAL A 387 7.91 -13.66 -31.02
N GLY A 388 8.07 -14.53 -30.01
CA GLY A 388 8.89 -15.74 -30.09
C GLY A 388 10.37 -15.54 -29.76
N SER A 389 10.76 -14.38 -29.22
CA SER A 389 12.12 -14.12 -28.75
C SER A 389 12.35 -14.71 -27.35
N LEU A 390 12.48 -16.04 -27.29
CA LEU A 390 12.47 -16.81 -26.03
C LEU A 390 13.62 -16.44 -25.08
N ASP A 391 14.85 -16.26 -25.59
CA ASP A 391 16.01 -15.93 -24.73
C ASP A 391 15.91 -14.53 -24.14
N GLU A 392 15.55 -13.53 -24.94
CA GLU A 392 15.32 -12.17 -24.44
C GLU A 392 14.15 -12.13 -23.44
N SER A 393 13.08 -12.90 -23.71
CA SER A 393 11.94 -13.02 -22.79
C SER A 393 12.37 -13.61 -21.45
N LEU A 394 13.16 -14.68 -21.47
CA LEU A 394 13.70 -15.31 -20.26
C LEU A 394 14.59 -14.35 -19.48
N ASP A 395 15.51 -13.64 -20.16
CA ASP A 395 16.38 -12.65 -19.53
C ASP A 395 15.57 -11.57 -18.79
N LYS A 396 14.55 -11.00 -19.44
CA LYS A 396 13.70 -9.98 -18.82
C LYS A 396 12.82 -10.53 -17.68
N ALA A 397 12.33 -11.76 -17.80
CA ALA A 397 11.58 -12.42 -16.75
C ALA A 397 12.46 -12.74 -15.52
N LEU A 398 13.69 -13.21 -15.72
CA LEU A 398 14.65 -13.45 -14.63
C LEU A 398 15.10 -12.13 -13.98
N GLN A 399 15.32 -11.08 -14.79
CA GLN A 399 15.57 -9.73 -14.26
C GLN A 399 14.37 -9.20 -13.47
N CYS A 400 13.13 -9.53 -13.87
CA CYS A 400 11.93 -9.17 -13.12
C CYS A 400 11.91 -9.88 -11.74
N GLN A 401 12.32 -11.15 -11.70
CA GLN A 401 12.32 -11.97 -10.50
C GLN A 401 13.23 -11.42 -9.39
N THR A 402 14.28 -10.65 -9.73
CA THR A 402 15.14 -9.99 -8.72
C THR A 402 14.45 -8.83 -8.00
N TYR A 403 13.31 -8.35 -8.49
CA TYR A 403 12.55 -7.25 -7.88
C TYR A 403 11.20 -7.69 -7.32
N TRP A 404 10.67 -8.83 -7.79
CA TRP A 404 9.28 -9.21 -7.56
C TRP A 404 9.11 -10.73 -7.59
N ALA A 405 8.89 -11.34 -6.42
CA ALA A 405 8.42 -12.71 -6.33
C ALA A 405 6.89 -12.70 -6.50
N ASP A 406 6.40 -13.29 -7.59
CA ASP A 406 5.01 -13.18 -7.97
C ASP A 406 4.48 -14.43 -8.66
N TYR A 407 3.25 -14.81 -8.30
CA TYR A 407 2.57 -15.96 -8.88
C TYR A 407 2.49 -15.92 -10.41
N ASP A 408 2.16 -14.78 -11.01
CA ASP A 408 2.01 -14.66 -12.46
C ASP A 408 3.38 -14.66 -13.17
N LEU A 409 4.42 -14.13 -12.54
CA LEU A 409 5.80 -14.20 -13.04
C LEU A 409 6.32 -15.64 -13.08
N GLU A 410 6.05 -16.43 -12.03
CA GLU A 410 6.42 -17.86 -12.01
C GLU A 410 5.68 -18.64 -13.10
N LEU A 411 4.41 -18.33 -13.38
CA LEU A 411 3.69 -18.91 -14.52
C LEU A 411 4.33 -18.52 -15.88
N LEU A 412 4.72 -17.26 -16.04
CA LEU A 412 5.38 -16.77 -17.24
C LEU A 412 6.71 -17.49 -17.47
N LEU A 413 7.54 -17.63 -16.43
CA LEU A 413 8.80 -18.39 -16.49
C LEU A 413 8.54 -19.84 -16.88
N GLY A 414 7.53 -20.47 -16.28
CA GLY A 414 7.09 -21.82 -16.66
C GLY A 414 6.69 -21.93 -18.14
N ASP A 415 5.92 -20.97 -18.65
CA ASP A 415 5.48 -20.91 -20.06
C ASP A 415 6.68 -20.69 -21.01
N ILE A 416 7.68 -19.86 -20.63
CA ILE A 416 8.90 -19.63 -21.42
C ILE A 416 9.73 -20.92 -21.52
N TYR A 417 10.03 -21.58 -20.38
CA TYR A 417 10.78 -22.84 -20.36
C TYR A 417 10.05 -23.96 -21.09
N LYS A 418 8.70 -24.01 -21.00
CA LYS A 418 7.88 -24.94 -21.78
C LYS A 418 8.08 -24.74 -23.28
N ARG A 419 8.03 -23.49 -23.78
CA ARG A 419 8.26 -23.20 -25.21
C ARG A 419 9.68 -23.53 -25.66
N ARG A 420 10.65 -23.45 -24.76
CA ARG A 420 12.04 -23.91 -24.98
C ARG A 420 12.19 -25.44 -24.94
N LYS A 421 11.13 -26.19 -24.60
CA LYS A 421 11.13 -27.65 -24.36
C LYS A 421 11.99 -28.08 -23.16
N GLU A 422 12.26 -27.16 -22.24
CA GLU A 422 12.95 -27.43 -20.98
C GLU A 422 11.91 -27.77 -19.90
N TYR A 423 11.30 -28.96 -20.05
CA TYR A 423 10.10 -29.36 -19.30
C TYR A 423 10.32 -29.48 -17.79
N GLU A 424 11.49 -29.92 -17.34
CA GLU A 424 11.83 -30.01 -15.91
C GLU A 424 11.83 -28.63 -15.23
N MET A 425 12.43 -27.63 -15.89
CA MET A 425 12.42 -26.26 -15.40
C MET A 425 11.00 -25.69 -15.42
N SER A 426 10.25 -25.93 -16.49
CA SER A 426 8.85 -25.52 -16.59
C SER A 426 7.99 -26.07 -15.44
N GLU A 427 8.11 -27.37 -15.14
CA GLU A 427 7.43 -28.02 -14.01
C GLU A 427 7.81 -27.36 -12.68
N ARG A 428 9.09 -27.09 -12.45
CA ARG A 428 9.57 -26.43 -11.22
C ARG A 428 8.91 -25.07 -10.98
N TYR A 429 8.81 -24.24 -12.03
CA TYR A 429 8.19 -22.93 -11.97
C TYR A 429 6.68 -23.01 -11.73
N TYR A 430 5.96 -23.90 -12.43
CA TYR A 430 4.53 -24.12 -12.17
C TYR A 430 4.27 -24.69 -10.77
N LYS A 431 5.12 -25.59 -10.29
CA LYS A 431 5.02 -26.15 -8.93
C LYS A 431 5.20 -25.06 -7.88
N LYS A 432 6.21 -24.17 -8.05
CA LYS A 432 6.40 -23.01 -7.19
C LYS A 432 5.19 -22.08 -7.19
N ALA A 433 4.64 -21.75 -8.37
CA ALA A 433 3.39 -20.98 -8.48
C ALA A 433 2.21 -21.65 -7.77
N SER A 434 2.13 -22.99 -7.83
CA SER A 434 1.09 -23.76 -7.12
C SER A 434 1.19 -23.62 -5.60
N TYR A 435 2.41 -23.58 -5.05
CA TYR A 435 2.61 -23.35 -3.63
C TYR A 435 2.46 -21.89 -3.22
N MET A 436 2.83 -20.94 -4.09
CA MET A 436 2.57 -19.52 -3.87
C MET A 436 1.08 -19.25 -3.65
N CYS A 437 0.21 -19.86 -4.47
CA CYS A 437 -1.24 -19.68 -4.37
C CYS A 437 -1.98 -21.04 -4.47
N PRO A 438 -2.06 -21.83 -3.38
CA PRO A 438 -2.58 -23.20 -3.40
C PRO A 438 -4.01 -23.35 -3.90
N CYS A 439 -4.84 -22.31 -3.82
CA CYS A 439 -6.22 -22.34 -4.29
C CYS A 439 -6.37 -22.19 -5.82
N ARG A 440 -5.30 -21.85 -6.56
CA ARG A 440 -5.34 -21.60 -8.01
C ARG A 440 -5.22 -22.89 -8.81
N PHE A 441 -5.94 -22.95 -9.95
CA PHE A 441 -6.00 -24.12 -10.82
C PHE A 441 -5.06 -24.04 -12.02
N ILE A 442 -4.65 -22.84 -12.42
CA ILE A 442 -3.81 -22.63 -13.61
C ILE A 442 -2.47 -23.36 -13.52
N PRO A 443 -1.72 -23.34 -12.41
CA PRO A 443 -0.41 -24.01 -12.36
C PRO A 443 -0.55 -25.53 -12.48
N LEU A 444 -1.59 -26.10 -11.87
CA LEU A 444 -1.89 -27.54 -11.99
C LEU A 444 -2.24 -27.91 -13.43
N TYR A 445 -3.07 -27.10 -14.09
CA TYR A 445 -3.42 -27.31 -15.49
C TYR A 445 -2.21 -27.19 -16.42
N ARG A 446 -1.29 -26.26 -16.15
CA ARG A 446 -0.03 -26.13 -16.89
C ARG A 446 0.88 -27.36 -16.72
N MET A 447 1.01 -27.88 -15.49
CA MET A 447 1.74 -29.14 -15.25
C MET A 447 1.08 -30.33 -15.97
N PHE A 448 -0.25 -30.41 -15.98
CA PHE A 448 -1.00 -31.41 -16.75
C PHE A 448 -0.67 -31.34 -18.24
N GLU A 449 -0.60 -30.13 -18.82
CA GLU A 449 -0.20 -29.95 -20.23
C GLU A 449 1.26 -30.37 -20.47
N VAL A 450 2.18 -30.11 -19.52
CA VAL A 450 3.58 -30.56 -19.62
C VAL A 450 3.70 -32.08 -19.60
N TYR A 451 3.05 -32.76 -18.66
CA TYR A 451 3.11 -34.23 -18.58
C TYR A 451 2.54 -34.91 -19.83
N LYS A 452 1.49 -34.32 -20.40
CA LYS A 452 0.93 -34.76 -21.68
C LYS A 452 1.92 -34.63 -22.84
N GLU A 453 2.62 -33.50 -22.92
CA GLU A 453 3.63 -33.26 -23.99
C GLU A 453 4.86 -34.15 -23.86
N VAL A 454 5.28 -34.46 -22.63
CA VAL A 454 6.40 -35.37 -22.35
C VAL A 454 6.02 -36.84 -22.55
N GLY A 455 4.73 -37.19 -22.47
CA GLY A 455 4.24 -38.57 -22.54
C GLY A 455 4.32 -39.33 -21.21
N ASP A 456 4.37 -38.62 -20.08
CA ASP A 456 4.39 -39.21 -18.74
C ASP A 456 2.95 -39.52 -18.27
N GLU A 457 2.45 -40.69 -18.67
CA GLU A 457 1.06 -41.13 -18.40
C GLU A 457 0.72 -41.19 -16.91
N GLU A 458 1.68 -41.58 -16.05
CA GLU A 458 1.44 -41.70 -14.61
C GLU A 458 1.19 -40.32 -13.99
N ARG A 459 2.11 -39.37 -14.20
CA ARG A 459 1.96 -38.01 -13.66
C ARG A 459 0.84 -37.25 -14.33
N TYR A 460 0.59 -37.49 -15.62
CA TYR A 460 -0.55 -36.94 -16.35
C TYR A 460 -1.89 -37.32 -15.70
N ARG A 461 -2.13 -38.61 -15.45
CA ARG A 461 -3.37 -39.09 -14.82
C ARG A 461 -3.50 -38.65 -13.36
N SER A 462 -2.41 -38.70 -12.61
CA SER A 462 -2.38 -38.23 -11.21
C SER A 462 -2.74 -36.74 -11.12
N MET A 463 -2.15 -35.90 -11.97
CA MET A 463 -2.46 -34.46 -12.03
C MET A 463 -3.90 -34.21 -12.47
N ALA A 464 -4.44 -35.00 -13.40
CA ALA A 464 -5.83 -34.91 -13.81
C ALA A 464 -6.80 -35.16 -12.65
N GLN A 465 -6.57 -36.23 -11.88
CA GLN A 465 -7.37 -36.55 -10.71
C GLN A 465 -7.30 -35.43 -9.67
N LEU A 466 -6.09 -34.93 -9.38
CA LEU A 466 -5.88 -33.80 -8.48
C LEU A 466 -6.71 -32.57 -8.90
N ILE A 467 -6.69 -32.19 -10.18
CA ILE A 467 -7.46 -31.04 -10.70
C ILE A 467 -8.97 -31.26 -10.56
N ILE A 468 -9.45 -32.47 -10.84
CA ILE A 468 -10.88 -32.79 -10.80
C ILE A 468 -11.40 -32.71 -9.36
N GLU A 469 -10.69 -33.31 -8.42
CA GLU A 469 -11.07 -33.42 -7.01
C GLU A 469 -10.82 -32.13 -6.22
N LYS A 470 -9.86 -31.30 -6.66
CA LYS A 470 -9.49 -30.07 -5.94
C LYS A 470 -10.70 -29.17 -5.66
N PRO A 471 -10.91 -28.74 -4.40
CA PRO A 471 -12.00 -27.83 -4.04
C PRO A 471 -11.82 -26.44 -4.66
N VAL A 472 -12.94 -25.78 -4.99
CA VAL A 472 -12.96 -24.49 -5.69
C VAL A 472 -13.25 -23.35 -4.70
N LYS A 473 -12.30 -22.42 -4.54
CA LYS A 473 -12.45 -21.21 -3.71
C LYS A 473 -13.45 -20.21 -4.31
N VAL A 474 -13.28 -19.89 -5.58
CA VAL A 474 -14.13 -18.94 -6.33
C VAL A 474 -14.54 -19.58 -7.64
N GLN A 475 -15.84 -19.72 -7.85
CA GLN A 475 -16.37 -20.30 -9.09
C GLN A 475 -16.15 -19.32 -10.24
N SER A 476 -15.29 -19.68 -11.20
CA SER A 476 -15.01 -18.87 -12.39
C SER A 476 -15.23 -19.67 -13.67
N SER A 477 -15.38 -18.97 -14.81
CA SER A 477 -15.41 -19.60 -16.14
C SER A 477 -14.14 -20.40 -16.41
N ILE A 478 -12.98 -19.86 -16.05
CA ILE A 478 -11.66 -20.49 -16.23
C ILE A 478 -11.59 -21.83 -15.46
N VAL A 479 -11.99 -21.86 -14.19
CA VAL A 479 -11.96 -23.10 -13.39
C VAL A 479 -12.89 -24.16 -13.99
N ARG A 480 -14.09 -23.77 -14.43
CA ARG A 480 -15.02 -24.67 -15.13
C ARG A 480 -14.42 -25.23 -16.41
N GLN A 481 -13.77 -24.39 -17.22
CA GLN A 481 -13.13 -24.80 -18.46
C GLN A 481 -11.96 -25.77 -18.21
N ILE A 482 -11.10 -25.49 -17.22
CA ILE A 482 -9.99 -26.37 -16.83
C ILE A 482 -10.53 -27.74 -16.44
N LYS A 483 -11.48 -27.80 -15.48
CA LYS A 483 -12.05 -29.08 -15.04
C LYS A 483 -12.75 -29.83 -16.17
N HIS A 484 -13.45 -29.13 -17.07
CA HIS A 484 -14.12 -29.76 -18.21
C HIS A 484 -13.13 -30.34 -19.22
N LYS A 485 -12.08 -29.60 -19.59
CA LYS A 485 -11.03 -30.07 -20.50
C LYS A 485 -10.33 -31.31 -19.94
N VAL A 486 -9.86 -31.25 -18.69
CA VAL A 486 -9.17 -32.37 -18.03
C VAL A 486 -10.08 -33.61 -17.97
N LYS A 487 -11.36 -33.46 -17.60
CA LYS A 487 -12.32 -34.58 -17.61
C LYS A 487 -12.55 -35.19 -18.98
N ARG A 488 -12.44 -34.41 -20.06
CA ARG A 488 -12.63 -34.90 -21.43
C ARG A 488 -11.41 -35.66 -21.93
N GLU A 489 -10.22 -35.28 -21.48
CA GLU A 489 -8.95 -35.86 -21.96
C GLU A 489 -8.49 -37.10 -21.19
N VAL A 490 -9.10 -37.40 -20.03
CA VAL A 490 -8.81 -38.59 -19.20
C VAL A 490 -9.95 -39.62 -19.26
N LYS A 491 -11.02 -39.32 -20.00
CA LYS A 491 -12.02 -40.31 -20.43
C LYS A 491 -11.53 -41.02 -21.68
#